data_AF-A0A7V8BFI2-F1
#
_entry.id   AF-A0A7V8BFI2-F1
#
_cell.length_a   1.000
_cell.length_b   1.000
_cell.length_c   1.000
_cell.angle_alpha   90.00
_cell.angle_beta   90.00
_cell.angle_gamma   90.00
#
_symmetry.space_group_name_H-M   'P 1'
#
loop_
_entity.id
_entity.type
_entity.pdbx_description
1 polymer ?
#
loop_
_entity_poly.entity_id
_entity_poly.type
_entity_poly.pdbx_seq_one_letter_code
_entity_poly.pdbx_strand_id
1 'polypeptide(L)'
;IYEVQKHLALTNHAYNSMIHVMNLEKWNRLTPAQQKVVQEESAAAGAMMRKAMADAETKQIADLGAAGMAVTRPDTKLFQAKMGPAYKQISDYAGDANVKKLLAIAEKAKTK
;
A
#
# COMPACT_ATOMS: atom_id res chain seq x y z
N ILE A 1 0.45 20.71 -6.70
CA ILE A 1 -0.08 20.64 -5.31
C ILE A 1 0.79 21.46 -4.35
N TYR A 2 2.11 21.24 -4.30
CA TYR A 2 3.01 21.94 -3.37
C TYR A 2 3.01 23.47 -3.52
N GLU A 3 2.82 23.99 -4.74
CA GLU A 3 2.77 25.44 -5.03
C GLU A 3 1.67 26.19 -4.26
N VAL A 4 0.62 25.47 -3.84
CA VAL A 4 -0.55 26.04 -3.15
C VAL A 4 -0.82 25.40 -1.78
N GLN A 5 0.04 24.50 -1.30
CA GLN A 5 -0.09 23.81 -0.01
C GLN A 5 1.21 23.92 0.78
N LYS A 6 1.14 24.51 1.97
CA LYS A 6 2.34 24.80 2.81
C LYS A 6 2.76 23.63 3.71
N HIS A 7 1.85 22.68 3.97
CA HIS A 7 2.06 21.62 4.96
C HIS A 7 1.84 20.25 4.33
N LEU A 8 2.68 19.28 4.71
CA LEU A 8 2.52 17.86 4.40
C LEU A 8 2.63 17.05 5.69
N ALA A 9 1.53 16.46 6.15
CA ALA A 9 1.55 15.53 7.27
C ALA A 9 1.62 14.09 6.77
N LEU A 10 2.73 13.40 7.07
CA LEU A 10 2.95 12.00 6.74
C LEU A 10 2.18 11.11 7.74
N THR A 11 0.87 11.01 7.52
CA THR A 11 -0.08 10.31 8.40
C THR A 11 -0.08 8.80 8.22
N ASN A 12 0.44 8.28 7.10
CA ASN A 12 0.49 6.84 6.77
C ASN A 12 -0.87 6.14 6.96
N HIS A 13 -1.96 6.81 6.62
CA HIS A 13 -3.33 6.37 6.91
C HIS A 13 -3.86 5.30 5.95
N ALA A 14 -3.18 5.08 4.82
CA ALA A 14 -3.55 4.07 3.84
C ALA A 14 -2.30 3.50 3.16
N TYR A 15 -2.30 2.19 2.95
CA TYR A 15 -1.35 1.53 2.06
C TYR A 15 -2.07 1.18 0.76
N ASN A 16 -1.65 1.78 -0.35
CA ASN A 16 -2.20 1.46 -1.66
C ASN A 16 -1.41 0.32 -2.30
N SER A 17 -2.12 -0.66 -2.85
CA SER A 17 -1.52 -1.82 -3.51
C SER A 17 -2.05 -1.94 -4.93
N MET A 18 -1.17 -2.20 -5.88
CA MET A 18 -1.55 -2.59 -7.23
C MET A 18 -1.37 -4.09 -7.41
N ILE A 19 -2.36 -4.72 -8.03
CA ILE A 19 -2.38 -6.16 -8.27
C ILE A 19 -2.21 -6.38 -9.77
N HIS A 20 -1.22 -7.20 -10.15
CA HIS A 20 -1.13 -7.67 -11.53
C HIS A 20 -2.25 -8.65 -11.80
N VAL A 21 -3.08 -8.33 -12.79
CA VAL A 21 -4.20 -9.16 -13.24
C VAL A 21 -3.99 -9.54 -14.70
N MET A 22 -4.38 -10.76 -15.04
CA MET A 22 -4.36 -11.27 -16.41
C MET A 22 -5.72 -11.89 -16.72
N ASN A 23 -6.14 -11.81 -17.98
CA ASN A 23 -7.32 -12.52 -18.45
C ASN A 23 -7.14 -14.04 -18.26
N LEU A 24 -8.10 -14.68 -17.59
CA LEU A 24 -8.02 -16.10 -17.23
C LEU A 24 -8.03 -17.03 -18.44
N GLU A 25 -8.79 -16.72 -19.48
CA GLU A 25 -8.83 -17.53 -20.70
C GLU A 25 -7.47 -17.52 -21.42
N LYS A 26 -6.85 -16.34 -21.53
CA LYS A 26 -5.50 -16.22 -22.10
C LYS A 26 -4.46 -16.94 -21.25
N TRP A 27 -4.55 -16.82 -19.92
CA TRP A 27 -3.69 -17.55 -18.99
C TRP A 27 -3.77 -19.07 -19.19
N ASN A 28 -4.98 -19.62 -19.33
CA ASN A 28 -5.19 -21.05 -19.51
C ASN A 28 -4.70 -21.59 -20.87
N ARG A 29 -4.49 -20.71 -21.86
CA ARG A 29 -3.91 -21.08 -23.17
C ARG A 29 -2.38 -21.15 -23.16
N LEU A 30 -1.72 -20.66 -22.10
CA LEU A 30 -0.27 -20.72 -21.95
C LEU A 30 0.18 -22.14 -21.57
N THR A 31 1.38 -22.52 -22.01
CA THR A 31 2.01 -23.77 -21.52
C THR A 31 2.43 -23.62 -20.05
N PRO A 32 2.64 -24.73 -19.31
CA PRO A 32 3.12 -24.65 -17.93
C PRO A 32 4.43 -23.86 -17.78
N ALA A 33 5.34 -23.97 -18.76
CA ALA A 33 6.59 -23.20 -18.77
C ALA A 33 6.34 -21.69 -18.93
N GLN A 34 5.41 -21.29 -19.80
CA GLN A 34 5.04 -19.88 -20.00
C GLN A 34 4.33 -19.30 -18.78
N GLN A 35 3.41 -20.07 -18.17
CA GLN A 35 2.76 -19.67 -16.92
C GLN A 35 3.79 -19.41 -15.82
N LYS A 36 4.75 -20.30 -15.67
CA LYS A 36 5.85 -20.14 -14.70
C LYS A 36 6.61 -18.84 -14.91
N VAL A 37 7.03 -18.54 -16.15
CA VAL A 37 7.74 -17.30 -16.48
C VAL A 37 6.91 -16.07 -16.11
N VAL A 38 5.62 -16.03 -16.48
CA VAL A 38 4.77 -14.89 -16.15
C VAL A 38 4.61 -14.69 -14.64
N GLN A 39 4.49 -15.77 -13.87
CA GLN A 39 4.43 -15.69 -12.40
C GLN A 39 5.74 -15.15 -11.79
N GLU A 40 6.88 -15.68 -12.23
CA GLU A 40 8.20 -15.29 -11.74
C GLU A 40 8.49 -13.82 -12.06
N GLU A 41 8.27 -13.40 -13.29
CA GLU A 41 8.50 -12.03 -13.73
C GLU A 41 7.50 -11.04 -13.10
N SER A 42 6.24 -11.45 -12.89
CA SER A 42 5.27 -10.64 -12.15
C SER A 42 5.72 -10.38 -10.70
N ALA A 43 6.25 -11.40 -10.03
CA ALA A 43 6.78 -11.28 -8.67
C ALA A 43 8.05 -10.40 -8.63
N ALA A 44 8.97 -10.60 -9.58
CA ALA A 44 10.20 -9.81 -9.71
C ALA A 44 9.90 -8.32 -9.99
N ALA A 45 9.00 -8.04 -10.95
CA ALA A 45 8.54 -6.69 -11.24
C ALA A 45 7.86 -6.04 -10.03
N GLY A 46 7.04 -6.79 -9.29
CA GLY A 46 6.41 -6.30 -8.06
C GLY A 46 7.44 -5.94 -6.97
N ALA A 47 8.51 -6.72 -6.83
CA ALA A 47 9.60 -6.41 -5.88
C ALA A 47 10.39 -5.17 -6.31
N MET A 48 10.73 -5.07 -7.60
CA MET A 48 11.40 -3.91 -8.18
C MET A 48 10.57 -2.64 -7.97
N MET A 49 9.27 -2.69 -8.27
CA MET A 49 8.37 -1.54 -8.15
C MET A 49 8.24 -1.08 -6.70
N ARG A 50 8.12 -2.00 -5.74
CA ARG A 50 8.10 -1.64 -4.31
C ARG A 50 9.35 -0.88 -3.88
N LYS A 51 10.52 -1.32 -4.33
CA LYS A 51 11.78 -0.62 -4.05
C LYS A 51 11.81 0.77 -4.70
N ALA A 52 11.50 0.85 -5.99
CA ALA A 52 11.50 2.11 -6.73
C ALA A 52 10.53 3.14 -6.11
N MET A 53 9.37 2.70 -5.64
CA MET A 53 8.40 3.58 -4.96
C MET A 53 8.89 4.07 -3.60
N ALA A 54 9.51 3.21 -2.79
CA ALA A 54 10.08 3.63 -1.50
C ALA A 54 11.23 4.65 -1.69
N ASP A 55 12.10 4.41 -2.66
CA ASP A 55 13.21 5.31 -3.01
C ASP A 55 12.66 6.66 -3.54
N ALA A 56 11.64 6.61 -4.41
CA ALA A 56 10.99 7.80 -4.95
C ALA A 56 10.24 8.61 -3.88
N GLU A 57 9.50 7.96 -2.99
CA GLU A 57 8.79 8.61 -1.87
C GLU A 57 9.78 9.35 -0.96
N THR A 58 10.90 8.70 -0.62
CA THR A 58 11.97 9.31 0.20
C THR A 58 12.51 10.56 -0.48
N LYS A 59 12.80 10.47 -1.78
CA LYS A 59 13.29 11.61 -2.55
C LYS A 59 12.24 12.73 -2.63
N GLN A 60 10.99 12.41 -2.92
CA GLN A 60 9.92 13.38 -3.05
C GLN A 60 9.68 14.14 -1.76
N ILE A 61 9.69 13.47 -0.61
CA ILE A 61 9.56 14.14 0.69
C ILE A 61 10.70 15.15 0.90
N ALA A 62 11.93 14.78 0.54
CA ALA A 62 13.09 15.68 0.65
C ALA A 62 12.97 16.88 -0.30
N ASP A 63 12.59 16.65 -1.56
CA ASP A 63 12.40 17.70 -2.56
C ASP A 63 11.30 18.69 -2.12
N LEU A 64 10.19 18.20 -1.57
CA LEU A 64 9.10 19.04 -1.06
C LEU A 64 9.54 19.88 0.15
N GLY A 65 10.34 19.31 1.06
CA GLY A 65 10.95 20.05 2.15
C GLY A 65 11.89 21.15 1.66
N ALA A 66 12.73 20.85 0.67
CA ALA A 66 13.63 21.82 0.04
C ALA A 66 12.87 22.94 -0.70
N ALA A 67 11.70 22.63 -1.25
CA ALA A 67 10.77 23.60 -1.84
C ALA A 67 10.01 24.44 -0.81
N GLY A 68 10.27 24.26 0.49
CA GLY A 68 9.73 25.09 1.57
C GLY A 68 8.44 24.56 2.20
N MET A 69 7.98 23.34 1.88
CA MET A 69 6.87 22.72 2.60
C MET A 69 7.28 22.29 4.00
N ALA A 70 6.43 22.54 4.99
CA ALA A 70 6.58 22.01 6.33
C ALA A 70 6.09 20.56 6.40
N VAL A 71 7.03 19.61 6.42
CA VAL A 71 6.76 18.18 6.52
C VAL A 71 6.70 17.75 7.99
N THR A 72 5.60 17.10 8.41
CA THR A 72 5.42 16.60 9.78
C THR A 72 5.17 15.09 9.81
N ARG A 73 5.52 14.43 10.93
CA ARG A 73 5.33 12.99 11.15
C ARG A 73 4.55 12.76 12.46
N PRO A 74 3.21 12.83 12.44
CA PRO A 74 2.40 12.70 13.64
C PRO A 74 2.40 11.26 14.19
N ASP A 75 2.04 11.09 15.47
CA ASP A 75 1.86 9.77 16.08
C ASP A 75 0.64 9.07 15.46
N THR A 76 0.92 8.08 14.61
CA THR A 76 -0.09 7.30 13.89
C THR A 76 -0.97 6.45 14.81
N LYS A 77 -0.53 6.15 16.05
CA LYS A 77 -1.33 5.37 17.01
C LYS A 77 -2.60 6.10 17.43
N LEU A 78 -2.55 7.43 17.51
CA LEU A 78 -3.71 8.27 17.84
C LEU A 78 -4.80 8.17 16.77
N PHE A 79 -4.41 8.07 15.50
CA PHE A 79 -5.33 7.85 14.38
C PHE A 79 -5.89 6.43 14.40
N GLN A 80 -5.04 5.43 14.58
CA GLN A 80 -5.46 4.02 14.66
C GLN A 80 -6.49 3.78 15.76
N ALA A 81 -6.32 4.40 16.94
CA ALA A 81 -7.25 4.29 18.06
C ALA A 81 -8.67 4.82 17.72
N LYS A 82 -8.81 5.66 16.70
CA LYS A 82 -10.09 6.23 16.24
C LYS A 82 -10.74 5.45 15.10
N MET A 83 -10.11 4.40 14.59
CA MET A 83 -10.60 3.65 13.42
C MET A 83 -11.84 2.77 13.68
N GLY A 84 -12.30 2.62 14.91
CA GLY A 84 -13.45 1.77 15.27
C GLY A 84 -14.68 1.94 14.36
N PRO A 85 -15.19 3.16 14.14
CA PRO A 85 -16.33 3.40 13.24
C PRO A 85 -16.05 3.00 11.78
N ALA A 86 -14.83 3.27 11.29
CA ALA A 86 -14.43 2.90 9.92
C ALA A 86 -14.35 1.38 9.77
N TYR A 87 -13.79 0.67 10.75
CA TYR A 87 -13.77 -0.80 10.74
C TYR A 87 -15.18 -1.38 10.75
N LYS A 88 -16.12 -0.78 11.46
CA LYS A 88 -17.53 -1.20 11.41
C LYS A 88 -18.10 -1.06 9.99
N GLN A 89 -17.91 0.08 9.33
CA GLN A 89 -18.40 0.28 7.96
C GLN A 89 -17.78 -0.73 6.98
N ILE A 90 -16.48 -0.99 7.11
CA ILE A 90 -15.79 -1.99 6.28
C ILE A 90 -16.32 -3.39 6.58
N SER A 91 -16.57 -3.72 7.85
CA SER A 91 -17.20 -4.97 8.28
C SER A 91 -18.58 -5.18 7.69
N ASP A 92 -19.42 -4.14 7.66
CA ASP A 92 -20.77 -4.21 7.08
C ASP A 92 -20.72 -4.54 5.57
N TYR A 93 -19.66 -4.10 4.86
CA TYR A 93 -19.44 -4.36 3.44
C TYR A 93 -18.72 -5.70 3.14
N ALA A 94 -17.61 -5.96 3.84
CA ALA A 94 -16.67 -7.04 3.53
C ALA A 94 -16.82 -8.27 4.45
N GLY A 95 -17.63 -8.15 5.51
CA GLY A 95 -17.84 -9.18 6.52
C GLY A 95 -16.83 -9.14 7.67
N ASP A 96 -17.33 -9.27 8.90
CA ASP A 96 -16.54 -9.22 10.14
C ASP A 96 -15.36 -10.20 10.17
N ALA A 97 -15.56 -11.41 9.66
CA ALA A 97 -14.53 -12.43 9.63
C ALA A 97 -13.32 -11.99 8.77
N ASN A 98 -13.58 -11.31 7.65
CA ASN A 98 -12.54 -10.84 6.74
C ASN A 98 -11.76 -9.66 7.34
N VAL A 99 -12.47 -8.71 7.98
CA VAL A 99 -11.83 -7.58 8.66
C VAL A 99 -10.96 -8.07 9.81
N LYS A 100 -11.46 -8.97 10.66
CA LYS A 100 -10.67 -9.58 11.75
C LYS A 100 -9.43 -10.30 11.22
N LYS A 101 -9.57 -11.06 10.13
CA LYS A 101 -8.45 -11.74 9.49
C LYS A 101 -7.40 -10.77 8.97
N LEU A 102 -7.82 -9.70 8.28
CA LEU A 102 -6.92 -8.68 7.77
C LEU A 102 -6.15 -7.97 8.90
N LEU A 103 -6.84 -7.55 9.96
CA LEU A 103 -6.22 -6.90 11.12
C LEU A 103 -5.21 -7.84 11.80
N ALA A 104 -5.54 -9.12 11.95
CA ALA A 104 -4.60 -10.10 12.51
C ALA A 104 -3.35 -10.30 11.63
N ILE A 105 -3.49 -10.28 10.30
CA ILE A 105 -2.34 -10.33 9.37
C ILE A 105 -1.49 -9.07 9.54
N ALA A 106 -2.11 -7.90 9.60
CA ALA A 106 -1.41 -6.63 9.77
C ALA A 106 -0.61 -6.58 11.08
N GLU A 107 -1.18 -7.04 12.21
CA GLU A 107 -0.44 -7.11 13.48
C GLU A 107 0.76 -8.05 13.42
N LYS A 108 0.60 -9.24 12.82
CA LYS A 108 1.72 -10.19 12.65
C LYS A 108 2.82 -9.65 11.73
N ALA A 109 2.47 -8.81 10.76
CA ALA A 109 3.44 -8.21 9.85
C ALA A 109 4.30 -7.14 10.53
N LYS A 110 3.84 -6.53 11.63
CA LYS A 110 4.62 -5.55 12.42
C LYS A 110 5.75 -6.18 13.22
N THR A 111 5.71 -7.49 13.47
CA THR A 111 6.68 -8.23 14.30
C THR A 111 7.75 -8.97 13.49
N LYS A 112 7.80 -8.75 12.17
CA LYS A 112 8.86 -9.22 11.27
C LYS A 112 9.75 -8.06 10.86
#